data_AF-A0A951H1Y6-F1
#
_entry.id   AF-A0A951H1Y6-F1
#
_cell.length_a   1.000
_cell.length_b   1.000
_cell.length_c   1.000
_cell.angle_alpha   90.00
_cell.angle_beta   90.00
_cell.angle_gamma   90.00
#
_symmetry.space_group_name_H-M   'P 1'
#
loop_
_entity.id
_entity.type
_entity.pdbx_description
1 polymer ?
#
loop_
_entity_poly.entity_id
_entity_poly.type
_entity_poly.pdbx_seq_one_letter_code
_entity_poly.pdbx_strand_id
1 'polypeptide(L)'
;MAKAQSPAQKKTVERVMHEFKHGELKTAAGKRKVKNPKQAIAIALHEAGASKYEDNKTNQRNLRRTKAKEQRGQTGKEAAEGRGTKKSARGGNGGETTRAALYEEAKKRGIPGRSKMNKAELERALHK
;
A
#
# COMPACT_ATOMS: atom_id res chain seq x y z
N MET A 1 -36.11 0.37 3.87
CA MET A 1 -35.16 -0.75 3.94
C MET A 1 -33.74 -0.21 3.90
N ALA A 2 -32.81 -0.74 4.70
CA ALA A 2 -31.40 -0.39 4.56
C ALA A 2 -30.88 -0.90 3.21
N LYS A 3 -30.37 -0.01 2.36
CA LYS A 3 -29.87 -0.39 1.04
C LYS A 3 -28.64 -1.28 1.24
N ALA A 4 -28.66 -2.47 0.65
CA ALA A 4 -27.52 -3.38 0.73
C ALA A 4 -26.26 -2.72 0.16
N GLN A 5 -25.12 -2.89 0.83
CA GLN A 5 -23.85 -2.35 0.36
C GLN A 5 -23.42 -3.01 -0.95
N SER A 6 -22.91 -2.20 -1.89
CA SER A 6 -22.34 -2.72 -3.13
C SER A 6 -21.02 -3.45 -2.88
N PRO A 7 -20.56 -4.32 -3.80
CA PRO A 7 -19.27 -5.00 -3.66
C PRO A 7 -18.09 -4.03 -3.46
N ALA A 8 -18.10 -2.88 -4.14
CA ALA A 8 -17.07 -1.86 -4.01
C ALA A 8 -17.06 -1.22 -2.60
N GLN A 9 -18.23 -1.02 -2.01
CA GLN A 9 -18.37 -0.51 -0.64
C GLN A 9 -17.88 -1.54 0.38
N LYS A 10 -18.27 -2.81 0.21
CA LYS A 10 -17.79 -3.93 1.05
C LYS A 10 -16.27 -4.02 1.07
N LYS A 11 -15.62 -3.93 -0.09
CA LYS A 11 -14.15 -3.94 -0.20
C LYS A 11 -13.48 -2.80 0.57
N THR A 12 -14.07 -1.60 0.53
CA THR A 12 -13.55 -0.46 1.30
C THR A 12 -13.76 -0.66 2.81
N VAL A 13 -14.92 -1.17 3.23
CA VAL A 13 -15.16 -1.51 4.65
C VAL A 13 -14.15 -2.56 5.13
N GLU A 14 -13.94 -3.62 4.35
CA GLU A 14 -12.99 -4.68 4.64
C GLU A 14 -11.56 -4.13 4.80
N ARG A 15 -11.10 -3.29 3.86
CA ARG A 15 -9.78 -2.65 3.95
C ARG A 15 -9.62 -1.83 5.24
N VAL A 16 -10.59 -0.96 5.55
CA VAL A 16 -10.52 -0.11 6.75
C VAL A 16 -10.53 -0.97 8.02
N MET A 17 -11.31 -2.05 8.04
CA MET A 17 -11.33 -2.98 9.17
C MET A 17 -10.03 -3.78 9.28
N HIS A 18 -9.39 -4.11 8.17
CA HIS A 18 -8.07 -4.73 8.15
C HIS A 18 -7.02 -3.78 8.72
N GLU A 19 -7.02 -2.50 8.33
CA GLU A 19 -6.15 -1.48 8.93
C GLU A 19 -6.39 -1.33 10.43
N PHE A 20 -7.65 -1.38 10.88
CA PHE A 20 -7.97 -1.36 12.31
C PHE A 20 -7.43 -2.60 13.03
N LYS A 21 -7.60 -3.80 12.45
CA LYS A 21 -7.10 -5.06 12.99
C LYS A 21 -5.58 -5.04 13.21
N HIS A 22 -4.83 -4.38 12.31
CA HIS A 22 -3.37 -4.20 12.43
C HIS A 22 -2.96 -2.98 13.26
N GLY A 23 -3.93 -2.20 13.78
CA GLY A 23 -3.67 -1.00 14.55
C GLY A 23 -3.05 0.13 13.71
N GLU A 24 -3.38 0.20 12.43
CA GLU A 24 -2.88 1.17 11.46
C GLU A 24 -3.90 2.26 11.15
N LEU A 25 -5.19 1.99 11.39
CA LEU A 25 -6.26 2.94 11.17
C LEU A 25 -6.06 4.20 12.03
N LYS A 26 -6.05 5.36 11.40
CA LYS A 26 -5.89 6.66 12.06
C LYS A 26 -7.24 7.35 12.26
N THR A 27 -7.29 8.17 13.30
CA THR A 27 -8.38 9.13 13.54
C THR A 27 -8.45 10.16 12.40
N ALA A 28 -9.59 10.84 12.24
CA ALA A 28 -9.77 11.85 11.20
C ALA A 28 -8.69 12.95 11.19
N ALA A 29 -8.18 13.33 12.37
CA ALA A 29 -7.09 14.30 12.53
C ALA A 29 -5.68 13.71 12.24
N GLY A 30 -5.56 12.41 11.97
CA GLY A 30 -4.31 11.74 11.58
C GLY A 30 -3.26 11.53 12.68
N LYS A 31 -3.40 12.17 13.85
CA LYS A 31 -2.39 12.14 14.93
C LYS A 31 -2.41 10.84 15.74
N ARG A 32 -3.59 10.26 15.97
CA ARG A 32 -3.77 9.08 16.86
C ARG A 32 -4.34 7.90 16.09
N LYS A 33 -3.94 6.69 16.49
CA LYS A 33 -4.55 5.42 16.05
C LYS A 33 -5.94 5.26 16.65
N VAL A 34 -6.85 4.67 15.89
CA VAL A 34 -8.19 4.31 16.38
C VAL A 34 -8.06 3.08 17.27
N LYS A 35 -8.63 3.15 18.47
CA LYS A 35 -8.64 2.03 19.43
C LYS A 35 -10.02 1.41 19.63
N ASN A 36 -11.08 2.19 19.37
CA ASN A 36 -12.44 1.75 19.59
C ASN A 36 -13.02 1.08 18.32
N PRO A 37 -13.46 -0.19 18.38
CA PRO A 37 -14.07 -0.87 17.24
C PRO A 37 -15.30 -0.15 16.67
N LYS A 38 -16.13 0.47 17.52
CA LYS A 38 -17.31 1.23 17.06
C LYS A 38 -16.91 2.44 16.23
N GLN A 39 -15.84 3.12 16.63
CA GLN A 39 -15.29 4.24 15.87
C GLN A 39 -14.70 3.77 14.55
N ALA A 40 -14.04 2.62 14.54
CA ALA A 40 -13.51 2.02 13.32
C ALA A 40 -14.63 1.69 12.32
N ILE A 41 -15.73 1.07 12.80
CA ILE A 41 -16.93 0.80 11.98
C ILE A 41 -17.51 2.09 11.42
N ALA A 42 -17.63 3.15 12.23
CA ALA A 42 -18.11 4.44 11.77
C ALA A 42 -17.23 5.03 10.65
N ILE A 43 -15.91 4.95 10.80
CA ILE A 43 -14.96 5.38 9.75
C ILE A 43 -15.11 4.53 8.49
N ALA A 44 -15.24 3.21 8.61
CA ALA A 44 -15.42 2.33 7.46
C ALA A 44 -16.70 2.62 6.68
N LEU A 45 -17.82 2.80 7.38
CA LEU A 45 -19.10 3.15 6.74
C LEU A 45 -19.04 4.53 6.08
N HIS A 46 -18.38 5.49 6.71
CA HIS A 46 -18.16 6.82 6.15
C HIS A 46 -17.27 6.77 4.90
N GLU A 47 -16.12 6.09 4.96
CA GLU A 47 -15.20 5.93 3.82
C GLU A 47 -15.83 5.17 2.65
N ALA A 48 -16.66 4.17 2.94
CA ALA A 48 -17.39 3.41 1.93
C ALA A 48 -18.62 4.15 1.37
N GLY A 49 -18.96 5.33 1.89
CA GLY A 49 -20.18 6.05 1.49
C GLY A 49 -21.45 5.24 1.75
N ALA A 50 -21.48 4.50 2.86
CA ALA A 50 -22.58 3.64 3.28
C ALA A 50 -23.16 4.09 4.64
N SER A 51 -22.87 5.31 5.08
CA SER A 51 -23.40 5.86 6.32
C SER A 51 -24.89 6.18 6.15
N LYS A 52 -25.72 5.71 7.09
CA LYS A 52 -27.15 6.05 7.13
C LYS A 52 -27.43 7.47 7.62
N TYR A 53 -26.43 8.13 8.20
CA TYR A 53 -26.54 9.47 8.77
C TYR A 53 -26.15 10.57 7.78
N GLU A 54 -25.59 10.20 6.63
CA GLU A 54 -25.16 11.11 5.57
C GLU A 54 -26.13 11.05 4.38
N ASP A 55 -26.27 12.15 3.66
CA ASP A 55 -27.07 12.19 2.44
C ASP A 55 -26.38 11.43 1.28
N ASN A 56 -27.15 11.08 0.25
CA ASN A 56 -26.64 10.31 -0.88
C ASN A 56 -25.49 10.99 -1.63
N LYS A 57 -25.50 12.33 -1.72
CA LYS A 57 -24.47 13.09 -2.44
C LYS A 57 -23.16 13.09 -1.65
N THR A 58 -23.23 13.24 -0.33
CA THR A 58 -22.04 13.15 0.54
C THR A 58 -21.48 11.74 0.58
N ASN A 59 -22.34 10.72 0.69
CA ASN A 59 -21.92 9.33 0.59
C ASN A 59 -21.19 9.01 -0.74
N GLN A 60 -21.73 9.45 -1.87
CA GLN A 60 -21.06 9.29 -3.17
C GLN A 60 -19.71 10.03 -3.23
N ARG A 61 -19.65 11.26 -2.69
CA ARG A 61 -18.41 12.05 -2.63
C ARG A 61 -17.35 11.35 -1.79
N ASN A 62 -17.74 10.82 -0.63
CA ASN A 62 -16.85 10.09 0.26
C ASN A 62 -16.30 8.83 -0.42
N LEU A 63 -17.15 8.01 -1.03
CA LEU A 63 -16.72 6.82 -1.75
C LEU A 63 -15.74 7.17 -2.88
N ARG A 64 -16.05 8.19 -3.70
CA ARG A 64 -15.16 8.66 -4.77
C ARG A 64 -13.81 9.12 -4.23
N ARG A 65 -13.80 9.91 -3.16
CA ARG A 65 -12.58 10.38 -2.49
C ARG A 65 -11.76 9.21 -1.96
N THR A 66 -12.39 8.23 -1.32
CA THR A 66 -11.72 7.04 -0.80
C THR A 66 -11.10 6.21 -1.92
N LYS A 67 -11.83 5.97 -3.02
CA LYS A 67 -11.31 5.25 -4.19
C LYS A 67 -10.12 5.95 -4.82
N ALA A 68 -10.16 7.28 -4.92
CA ALA A 68 -9.01 8.05 -5.41
C ALA A 68 -7.78 7.93 -4.48
N LYS A 69 -7.97 7.85 -3.15
CA LYS A 69 -6.88 7.59 -2.21
C LYS A 69 -6.31 6.18 -2.34
N GLU A 70 -7.18 5.19 -2.47
CA GLU A 70 -6.82 3.78 -2.70
C GLU A 70 -5.99 3.64 -3.98
N GLN A 71 -6.36 4.32 -5.07
CA GLN A 71 -5.58 4.31 -6.32
C GLN A 71 -4.20 4.98 -6.18
N ARG A 72 -4.05 5.93 -5.25
CA ARG A 72 -2.81 6.70 -5.06
C ARG A 72 -1.85 6.07 -4.04
N GLY A 73 -2.19 4.95 -3.42
CA GLY A 73 -1.31 4.35 -2.41
C GLY A 73 -1.34 5.05 -1.05
N GLN A 74 -2.36 5.87 -0.77
CA GLN A 74 -2.39 6.76 0.40
C GLN A 74 -3.17 6.19 1.60
N THR A 75 -3.46 4.89 1.60
CA THR A 75 -4.19 4.23 2.70
C THR A 75 -3.26 3.83 3.85
N GLY A 76 -3.82 3.60 5.04
CA GLY A 76 -3.02 3.20 6.21
C GLY A 76 -2.28 1.88 5.98
N LYS A 77 -2.94 0.95 5.27
CA LYS A 77 -2.39 -0.34 4.86
C LYS A 77 -1.14 -0.18 4.00
N GLU A 78 -1.20 0.67 2.98
CA GLU A 78 -0.08 0.88 2.04
C GLU A 78 1.09 1.63 2.69
N ALA A 79 0.79 2.58 3.59
CA ALA A 79 1.82 3.30 4.35
C ALA A 79 2.58 2.39 5.34
N ALA A 80 1.91 1.35 5.86
CA ALA A 80 2.51 0.39 6.78
C ALA A 80 3.16 -0.80 6.07
N GLU A 81 2.52 -1.36 5.03
CA GLU A 81 3.10 -2.38 4.16
C GLU A 81 4.33 -1.84 3.42
N GLY A 82 4.29 -0.59 2.93
CA GLY A 82 5.44 0.11 2.36
C GLY A 82 6.56 0.45 3.37
N ARG A 83 6.30 0.34 4.68
CA ARG A 83 7.34 0.35 5.73
C ARG A 83 7.89 -1.04 6.01
N GLY A 84 7.08 -2.10 5.85
CA GLY A 84 7.51 -3.50 5.95
C GLY A 84 8.52 -3.88 4.87
N THR A 85 8.30 -3.45 3.61
CA THR A 85 9.23 -3.71 2.50
C THR A 85 10.53 -2.88 2.60
N LYS A 86 10.54 -1.78 3.36
CA LYS A 86 11.74 -0.94 3.55
C LYS A 86 12.63 -1.36 4.73
N LYS A 87 12.22 -2.33 5.56
CA LYS A 87 13.12 -2.86 6.61
C LYS A 87 14.18 -3.84 6.06
N SER A 88 13.95 -4.44 4.89
CA SER A 88 15.01 -5.15 4.14
C SER A 88 15.80 -4.24 3.20
N ALA A 89 15.39 -2.97 3.05
CA ALA A 89 16.05 -1.98 2.18
C ALA A 89 16.96 -0.99 2.94
N ARG A 90 17.31 -1.26 4.21
CA ARG A 90 18.37 -0.54 4.92
C ARG A 90 19.73 -1.11 4.53
N GLY A 91 20.02 -1.07 3.23
CA GLY A 91 21.19 -1.64 2.59
C GLY A 91 21.06 -1.52 1.06
N GLY A 92 20.90 -0.31 0.55
CA GLY A 92 20.79 -0.12 -0.90
C GLY A 92 20.62 1.34 -1.26
N ASN A 93 21.76 2.02 -1.38
CA ASN A 93 21.90 3.39 -1.83
C ASN A 93 21.13 3.64 -3.14
N GLY A 94 20.48 4.80 -3.25
CA GLY A 94 19.81 5.22 -4.46
C GLY A 94 20.82 5.49 -5.57
N GLY A 95 20.51 5.03 -6.80
CA GLY A 95 21.16 5.53 -8.01
C GLY A 95 21.59 4.48 -9.03
N GLU A 96 21.88 3.24 -8.64
CA GLU A 96 22.61 2.32 -9.52
C GLU A 96 21.78 1.08 -9.91
N THR A 97 21.84 0.77 -11.21
CA THR A 97 21.31 -0.38 -11.96
C THR A 97 20.72 -1.53 -11.13
N THR A 98 19.50 -1.96 -11.47
CA THR A 98 18.88 -3.11 -10.80
C THR A 98 19.71 -4.37 -11.06
N ARG A 99 19.68 -5.35 -10.13
CA ARG A 99 20.35 -6.64 -10.33
C ARG A 99 19.97 -7.30 -11.67
N ALA A 100 18.71 -7.15 -12.08
CA ALA A 100 18.22 -7.66 -13.35
C ALA A 100 18.88 -6.96 -14.55
N ALA A 101 19.06 -5.64 -14.51
CA ALA A 101 19.77 -4.90 -15.55
C ALA A 101 21.23 -5.35 -15.66
N LEU A 102 21.91 -5.50 -14.52
CA LEU A 102 23.28 -6.01 -14.46
C LEU A 102 23.39 -7.46 -14.93
N TYR A 103 22.38 -8.29 -14.66
CA TYR A 103 22.33 -9.67 -15.14
C TYR A 103 22.18 -9.76 -16.66
N GLU A 104 21.29 -8.95 -17.24
CA GLU A 104 21.11 -8.89 -18.70
C GLU A 104 22.36 -8.34 -19.40
N GLU A 105 23.01 -7.34 -18.81
CA GLU A 105 24.28 -6.83 -19.32
C GLU A 105 25.40 -7.87 -19.21
N ALA A 106 25.49 -8.58 -18.08
CA ALA A 106 26.45 -9.67 -17.89
C ALA A 106 26.19 -10.85 -18.85
N LYS A 107 24.92 -11.11 -19.19
CA LYS A 107 24.54 -12.09 -20.22
C LYS A 107 24.99 -11.64 -21.61
N LYS A 108 24.80 -10.36 -21.97
CA LYS A 108 25.27 -9.79 -23.23
C LYS A 108 26.80 -9.84 -23.36
N ARG A 109 27.52 -9.60 -22.26
CA ARG A 109 29.00 -9.68 -22.21
C ARG A 109 29.55 -11.10 -21.98
N GLY A 110 28.69 -12.11 -21.84
CA GLY A 110 29.11 -13.51 -21.70
C GLY A 110 29.84 -13.84 -20.40
N ILE A 111 29.59 -13.11 -19.31
CA ILE A 111 30.30 -13.30 -18.03
C ILE A 111 29.97 -14.70 -17.46
N PRO A 112 30.97 -15.59 -17.27
CA PRO A 112 30.73 -16.91 -16.69
C PRO A 112 30.31 -16.80 -15.23
N GLY A 113 29.43 -17.70 -14.77
CA GLY A 113 28.94 -17.69 -13.40
C GLY A 113 27.95 -16.56 -13.05
N ARG A 114 27.51 -15.73 -14.01
CA ARG A 114 26.59 -14.59 -13.77
C ARG A 114 25.29 -14.97 -13.03
N SER A 115 24.78 -16.18 -13.21
CA SER A 115 23.56 -16.67 -12.53
C SER A 115 23.73 -16.89 -11.02
N LYS A 116 24.97 -17.10 -10.56
CA LYS A 116 25.29 -17.24 -9.13
C LYS A 116 25.67 -15.90 -8.49
N MET A 117 26.01 -14.89 -9.29
CA MET A 117 26.50 -13.59 -8.81
C MET A 117 25.39 -12.73 -8.23
N ASN A 118 25.65 -12.10 -7.07
CA ASN A 118 24.79 -11.07 -6.49
C ASN A 118 24.92 -9.72 -7.21
N LYS A 119 24.10 -8.71 -6.82
CA LYS A 119 24.10 -7.39 -7.48
C LYS A 119 25.52 -6.78 -7.52
N ALA A 120 26.20 -6.76 -6.38
CA ALA A 120 27.54 -6.19 -6.26
C ALA A 120 28.59 -6.99 -7.05
N GLU A 121 28.45 -8.32 -7.11
CA GLU A 121 29.33 -9.19 -7.90
C GLU A 121 29.12 -8.97 -9.41
N LEU A 122 27.89 -8.76 -9.85
CA LEU A 122 27.59 -8.41 -11.24
C LEU A 122 28.14 -7.03 -11.62
N GLU A 123 28.00 -6.01 -10.76
CA GLU A 123 28.59 -4.68 -10.96
C GLU A 123 30.11 -4.75 -11.12
N ARG A 124 30.79 -5.45 -10.20
CA ARG A 124 32.24 -5.64 -10.26
C ARG A 124 32.68 -6.40 -11.50
N ALA A 125 31.92 -7.40 -11.92
CA ALA A 125 32.24 -8.18 -13.11
C ALA A 125 32.02 -7.41 -14.43
N LEU A 126 31.18 -6.36 -14.43
CA LEU A 126 30.94 -5.50 -15.59
C LEU A 126 31.92 -4.33 -15.72
N HIS A 127 32.53 -3.89 -14.61
CA HIS A 127 33.52 -2.80 -14.58
C HIS A 127 34.97 -3.29 -14.62
N LYS A 128 35.19 -4.60 -14.88
CA LYS A 128 36.50 -5.21 -15.05
C LYS A 128 36.75 -5.49 -16.52
#